data_AF-A0A946KFN9-F1
#
_entry.id   AF-A0A946KFN9-F1
#
_cell.length_a   1.000
_cell.length_b   1.000
_cell.length_c   1.000
_cell.angle_alpha   90.00
_cell.angle_beta   90.00
_cell.angle_gamma   90.00
#
_symmetry.space_group_name_H-M   'P 1'
#
loop_
_entity.id
_entity.type
_entity.pdbx_description
1 polymer ?
#
loop_
_entity_poly.entity_id
_entity_poly.type
_entity_poly.pdbx_seq_one_letter_code
_entity_poly.pdbx_strand_id
1 'polypeptide(L)'
;MAEFTGSLASYSARWSFFTYLGAIAIGTGLLALPASRAPDQPALTIVDAAFTATSACCVTGLTVRSTVEDFSPFGQGVILMLIQLGGLGIMTITTLLIFQIGGEATVRQRAVIAETLGIKSARGLRQLALMVLVVVLCSELIGFLLLTAATWGTREPFEVIWRAAFHSVSAFCNAGFSLGDDSLVAYNTDVPVNLIICGLVIVGGLGFPVLFDITSRLWSRESLWDRLHMHSKLMLLGTSGLLAFGAVSFWVFESDG
;
A
#
# COMPACT_ATOMS: atom_id res chain seq x y z
N MET A 1 31.26 -11.07 -1.66
CA MET A 1 29.86 -10.94 -1.20
C MET A 1 29.72 -10.19 0.13
N ALA A 2 30.69 -10.27 1.05
CA ALA A 2 30.69 -9.50 2.31
C ALA A 2 30.96 -7.98 2.13
N GLU A 3 31.70 -7.56 1.09
CA GLU A 3 31.89 -6.13 0.78
C GLU A 3 30.65 -5.47 0.17
N PHE A 4 29.81 -6.24 -0.53
CA PHE A 4 28.56 -5.73 -1.11
C PHE A 4 27.52 -5.38 -0.03
N THR A 5 27.60 -6.04 1.13
CA THR A 5 26.73 -5.80 2.28
C THR A 5 27.21 -4.68 3.21
N GLY A 6 28.50 -4.34 3.20
CA GLY A 6 29.03 -3.17 3.91
C GLY A 6 28.60 -1.82 3.31
N SER A 7 28.40 -1.77 1.98
CA SER A 7 27.91 -0.59 1.25
C SER A 7 26.40 -0.33 1.43
N LEU A 8 25.62 -1.39 1.66
CA LEU A 8 24.17 -1.29 1.87
C LEU A 8 23.80 -0.49 3.14
N ALA A 9 24.67 -0.48 4.15
CA ALA A 9 24.44 0.22 5.42
C ALA A 9 24.90 1.69 5.40
N SER A 10 25.82 2.08 4.51
CA SER A 10 26.43 3.42 4.52
C SER A 10 25.67 4.44 3.66
N TYR A 11 24.89 4.01 2.66
CA TYR A 11 24.13 4.92 1.78
C TYR A 11 22.73 4.37 1.40
N SER A 12 21.91 4.03 2.38
CA SER A 12 20.55 3.49 2.19
C SER A 12 19.66 4.33 1.26
N ALA A 13 19.78 5.66 1.33
CA ALA A 13 19.03 6.59 0.48
C ALA A 13 19.43 6.50 -1.01
N ARG A 14 20.73 6.37 -1.33
CA ARG A 14 21.22 6.28 -2.71
C ARG A 14 20.77 4.98 -3.37
N TRP A 15 20.80 3.88 -2.63
CA TRP A 15 20.32 2.59 -3.12
C TRP A 15 18.82 2.59 -3.35
N SER A 16 18.04 3.17 -2.43
CA SER A 16 16.59 3.32 -2.61
C SER A 16 16.31 4.09 -3.91
N PHE A 17 16.98 5.23 -4.12
CA PHE A 17 16.84 6.01 -5.36
C PHE A 17 17.05 5.16 -6.62
N PHE A 18 18.16 4.42 -6.72
CA PHE A 18 18.44 3.60 -7.90
C PHE A 18 17.47 2.41 -8.05
N THR A 19 16.99 1.83 -6.95
CA THR A 19 15.97 0.78 -7.00
C THR A 19 14.65 1.29 -7.54
N TYR A 20 14.16 2.44 -7.06
CA TYR A 20 12.93 3.06 -7.58
C TYR A 20 13.10 3.48 -9.05
N LEU A 21 14.23 4.12 -9.39
CA LEU A 21 14.50 4.52 -10.77
C LEU A 21 14.55 3.31 -11.72
N GLY A 22 15.19 2.21 -11.29
CA GLY A 22 15.23 0.96 -12.04
C GLY A 22 13.85 0.32 -12.19
N ALA A 23 13.05 0.28 -11.12
CA ALA A 23 11.68 -0.23 -11.17
C ALA A 23 10.79 0.58 -12.14
N ILE A 24 10.90 1.92 -12.10
CA ILE A 24 10.19 2.81 -13.02
C ILE A 24 10.64 2.59 -14.46
N ALA A 25 11.94 2.48 -14.72
CA ALA A 25 12.46 2.26 -16.08
C ALA A 25 12.01 0.91 -16.65
N ILE A 26 12.08 -0.16 -15.85
CA ILE A 26 11.59 -1.49 -16.24
C ILE A 26 10.07 -1.44 -16.48
N GLY A 27 9.32 -0.82 -15.56
CA GLY A 27 7.87 -0.62 -15.68
C GLY A 27 7.49 0.13 -16.95
N THR A 28 8.21 1.20 -17.28
CA THR A 28 8.04 1.98 -18.51
C THR A 28 8.22 1.09 -19.74
N GLY A 29 9.30 0.29 -19.77
CA GLY A 29 9.57 -0.63 -20.87
C GLY A 29 8.47 -1.69 -21.02
N LEU A 30 7.98 -2.25 -19.92
CA LEU A 30 6.89 -3.22 -19.92
C LEU A 30 5.57 -2.61 -20.37
N LEU A 31 5.22 -1.40 -19.91
CA LEU A 31 4.00 -0.70 -20.30
C LEU A 31 4.03 -0.23 -21.76
N ALA A 32 5.21 0.01 -22.32
CA ALA A 32 5.38 0.35 -23.74
C ALA A 32 5.22 -0.86 -24.69
N LEU A 33 5.14 -2.10 -24.17
CA LEU A 33 4.94 -3.29 -25.00
C LEU A 33 3.51 -3.32 -25.59
N PRO A 34 3.33 -3.83 -26.83
CA PRO A 34 2.00 -4.02 -27.41
C PRO A 34 1.08 -4.90 -26.56
N ALA A 35 1.65 -5.82 -25.76
CA ALA A 35 0.90 -6.68 -24.86
C ALA A 35 0.22 -5.92 -23.71
N SER A 36 0.74 -4.75 -23.31
CA SER A 36 0.19 -3.92 -22.23
C SER A 36 -0.99 -3.07 -22.66
N ARG A 37 -1.22 -2.96 -23.97
CA ARG A 37 -2.26 -2.14 -24.56
C ARG A 37 -3.54 -2.95 -24.76
N ALA A 38 -4.69 -2.36 -24.45
CA ALA A 38 -5.97 -2.95 -24.81
C ALA A 38 -6.10 -3.11 -26.35
N PRO A 39 -6.89 -4.08 -26.84
CA PRO A 39 -7.21 -4.18 -28.26
C PRO A 39 -7.76 -2.85 -28.79
N ASP A 40 -7.41 -2.49 -30.02
CA ASP A 40 -7.91 -1.31 -30.75
C ASP A 40 -7.55 0.08 -30.19
N GLN A 41 -6.79 0.17 -29.09
CA GLN A 41 -6.29 1.45 -28.56
C GLN A 41 -5.00 1.93 -29.26
N PRO A 42 -4.71 3.24 -29.29
CA PRO A 42 -3.45 3.76 -29.83
C PRO A 42 -2.26 3.32 -28.95
N ALA A 43 -1.07 3.17 -29.57
CA ALA A 43 0.14 2.88 -28.81
C ALA A 43 0.41 3.99 -27.79
N LEU A 44 0.80 3.61 -26.56
CA LEU A 44 1.20 4.59 -25.55
C LEU A 44 2.47 5.30 -26.00
N THR A 45 2.52 6.61 -25.79
CA THR A 45 3.80 7.32 -25.91
C THR A 45 4.72 6.88 -24.78
N ILE A 46 6.03 6.93 -25.01
CA ILE A 46 7.02 6.59 -23.97
C ILE A 46 6.85 7.50 -22.74
N VAL A 47 6.42 8.75 -22.95
CA VAL A 47 6.16 9.70 -21.87
C VAL A 47 4.95 9.26 -21.03
N ASP A 48 3.85 8.84 -21.65
CA ASP A 48 2.66 8.34 -20.94
C ASP A 48 2.98 7.06 -20.15
N ALA A 49 3.76 6.16 -20.75
CA ALA A 49 4.21 4.93 -20.08
C ALA A 49 5.11 5.24 -18.88
N ALA A 50 6.06 6.18 -19.03
CA ALA A 50 6.95 6.60 -17.95
C ALA A 50 6.20 7.32 -16.82
N PHE A 51 5.23 8.17 -17.17
CA PHE A 51 4.37 8.85 -16.21
C PHE A 51 3.55 7.84 -15.42
N THR A 52 2.90 6.90 -16.12
CA THR A 52 2.07 5.86 -15.48
C THR A 52 2.92 4.96 -14.58
N ALA A 53 4.09 4.52 -15.04
CA ALA A 53 5.01 3.72 -14.23
C ALA A 53 5.50 4.47 -12.98
N THR A 54 5.80 5.76 -13.12
CA THR A 54 6.21 6.62 -11.99
C THR A 54 5.07 6.79 -11.00
N SER A 55 3.88 7.14 -11.47
CA SER A 55 2.68 7.31 -10.64
C SER A 55 2.31 6.03 -9.89
N ALA A 56 2.38 4.87 -10.55
CA ALA A 56 2.14 3.57 -9.92
C ALA A 56 3.20 3.24 -8.86
N CYS A 57 4.49 3.37 -9.20
CA CYS A 57 5.60 3.05 -8.30
C CYS A 57 5.71 4.02 -7.11
N CYS A 58 5.37 5.29 -7.31
CA CYS A 58 5.28 6.29 -6.25
C CYS A 58 3.92 6.31 -5.55
N VAL A 59 2.99 5.44 -5.98
CA VAL A 59 1.69 5.23 -5.31
C VAL A 59 0.87 6.55 -5.27
N THR A 60 0.95 7.33 -6.34
CA THR A 60 0.34 8.68 -6.44
C THR A 60 -1.08 8.65 -6.99
N GLY A 61 -1.37 7.77 -7.95
CA GLY A 61 -2.73 7.60 -8.49
C GLY A 61 -3.11 8.53 -9.63
N LEU A 62 -2.17 9.30 -10.17
CA LEU A 62 -2.40 10.14 -11.34
C LEU A 62 -2.28 9.32 -12.62
N THR A 63 -3.26 9.48 -13.52
CA THR A 63 -3.33 8.76 -14.79
C THR A 63 -3.50 9.75 -15.95
N VAL A 64 -2.69 9.62 -17.00
CA VAL A 64 -2.83 10.39 -18.26
C VAL A 64 -3.77 9.69 -19.24
N ARG A 65 -3.90 8.37 -19.08
CA ARG A 65 -4.70 7.45 -19.89
C ARG A 65 -5.62 6.65 -18.97
N SER A 66 -6.79 6.23 -19.45
CA SER A 66 -7.71 5.44 -18.64
C SER A 66 -7.08 4.07 -18.32
N THR A 67 -7.01 3.72 -17.03
CA THR A 67 -6.41 2.44 -16.61
C THR A 67 -7.26 1.25 -17.06
N VAL A 68 -8.58 1.45 -17.18
CA VAL A 68 -9.52 0.40 -17.60
C VAL A 68 -9.64 0.29 -19.11
N GLU A 69 -9.64 1.41 -19.84
CA GLU A 69 -9.84 1.39 -21.31
C GLU A 69 -8.53 1.21 -22.10
N ASP A 70 -7.43 1.86 -21.69
CA ASP A 70 -6.20 1.90 -22.50
C ASP A 70 -5.29 0.68 -22.24
N PHE A 71 -5.38 0.05 -21.07
CA PHE A 71 -4.49 -1.05 -20.67
C PHE A 71 -5.17 -2.41 -20.70
N SER A 72 -4.46 -3.40 -21.23
CA SER A 72 -4.87 -4.80 -21.16
C SER A 72 -4.75 -5.34 -19.72
N PRO A 73 -5.30 -6.53 -19.41
CA PRO A 73 -5.05 -7.20 -18.13
C PRO A 73 -3.55 -7.39 -17.82
N PHE A 74 -2.71 -7.57 -18.85
CA PHE A 74 -1.26 -7.61 -18.67
C PHE A 74 -0.70 -6.26 -18.22
N GLY A 75 -1.10 -5.16 -18.88
CA GLY A 75 -0.68 -3.81 -18.51
C GLY A 75 -1.16 -3.41 -17.12
N GLN A 76 -2.41 -3.71 -16.78
CA GLN A 76 -2.97 -3.52 -15.44
C GLN A 76 -2.20 -4.34 -14.39
N GLY A 77 -1.78 -5.57 -14.72
CA GLY A 77 -0.91 -6.38 -13.86
C GLY A 77 0.47 -5.76 -13.63
N VAL A 78 1.06 -5.12 -14.64
CA VAL A 78 2.33 -4.36 -14.49
C VAL A 78 2.13 -3.17 -13.55
N ILE A 79 1.05 -2.40 -13.72
CA ILE A 79 0.69 -1.28 -12.83
C ILE A 79 0.54 -1.78 -11.40
N LEU A 80 -0.21 -2.87 -11.20
CA LEU A 80 -0.45 -3.47 -9.88
C LEU A 80 0.85 -3.91 -9.21
N MET A 81 1.77 -4.50 -9.96
CA MET A 81 3.08 -4.91 -9.47
C MET A 81 3.95 -3.71 -9.07
N LEU A 82 3.93 -2.62 -9.85
CA LEU A 82 4.63 -1.38 -9.50
C LEU A 82 4.05 -0.75 -8.22
N ILE A 83 2.72 -0.74 -8.07
CA ILE A 83 2.04 -0.30 -6.85
C ILE A 83 2.53 -1.12 -5.66
N GLN A 84 2.55 -2.45 -5.78
CA GLN A 84 3.00 -3.33 -4.70
C GLN A 84 4.44 -3.05 -4.29
N LEU A 85 5.35 -2.93 -5.26
CA LEU A 85 6.76 -2.67 -5.00
C LEU A 85 6.97 -1.30 -4.33
N GLY A 86 6.26 -0.28 -4.81
CA GLY A 86 6.26 1.06 -4.24
C GLY A 86 5.73 1.10 -2.81
N GLY A 87 4.55 0.54 -2.59
CA GLY A 87 3.90 0.49 -1.28
C GLY A 87 4.75 -0.22 -0.24
N LEU A 88 5.25 -1.42 -0.57
CA LEU A 88 6.14 -2.17 0.32
C LEU A 88 7.45 -1.43 0.60
N GLY A 89 8.00 -0.74 -0.39
CA GLY A 89 9.23 0.05 -0.25
C GLY A 89 9.06 1.19 0.74
N ILE A 90 8.01 2.01 0.59
CA ILE A 90 7.71 3.13 1.50
C ILE A 90 7.44 2.62 2.91
N MET A 91 6.64 1.56 3.07
CA MET A 91 6.32 0.99 4.38
C MET A 91 7.58 0.44 5.09
N THR A 92 8.47 -0.23 4.36
CA THR A 92 9.70 -0.79 4.92
C THR A 92 10.65 0.32 5.38
N ILE A 93 10.89 1.33 4.54
CA ILE A 93 11.76 2.47 4.88
C ILE A 93 11.21 3.23 6.09
N THR A 94 9.91 3.52 6.10
CA THR A 94 9.25 4.23 7.20
C THR A 94 9.38 3.46 8.51
N THR A 95 9.16 2.14 8.47
CA THR A 95 9.34 1.27 9.63
C THR A 95 10.77 1.36 10.17
N LEU A 96 11.78 1.27 9.30
CA LEU A 96 13.19 1.38 9.72
C LEU A 96 13.52 2.74 10.35
N LEU A 97 13.01 3.83 9.79
CA LEU A 97 13.22 5.18 10.33
C LEU A 97 12.58 5.32 11.72
N ILE A 98 11.34 4.85 11.90
CA ILE A 98 10.65 4.87 13.20
C ILE A 98 11.43 4.03 14.23
N PHE A 99 11.93 2.86 13.85
CA PHE A 99 12.75 2.03 14.75
C PHE A 99 14.06 2.72 15.16
N GLN A 100 14.67 3.51 14.27
CA GLN A 100 15.91 4.26 14.57
C GLN A 100 15.65 5.49 15.44
N ILE A 101 14.54 6.21 15.20
CA ILE A 101 14.19 7.46 15.87
C ILE A 101 13.47 7.22 17.22
N GLY A 102 12.78 6.09 17.38
CA GLY A 102 11.95 5.75 18.54
C GLY A 102 12.72 5.47 19.83
N GLY A 103 13.34 6.50 20.40
CA GLY A 103 14.15 6.55 21.62
C GLY A 103 13.51 6.10 22.94
N GLU A 104 12.32 5.48 22.93
CA GLU A 104 11.56 5.15 24.15
C GLU A 104 11.00 3.72 24.22
N ALA A 105 11.46 2.78 23.40
CA ALA A 105 11.24 1.37 23.72
C ALA A 105 12.07 1.03 24.96
N THR A 106 11.42 0.54 26.03
CA THR A 106 12.10 0.19 27.30
C THR A 106 13.29 -0.69 26.97
N VAL A 107 14.46 -0.49 27.61
CA VAL A 107 15.70 -1.25 27.33
C VAL A 107 15.44 -2.76 27.24
N ARG A 108 14.43 -3.26 27.98
CA ARG A 108 13.94 -4.64 27.96
C ARG A 108 13.14 -5.04 26.71
N GLN A 109 12.31 -4.17 26.13
CA GLN A 109 11.62 -4.43 24.85
C GLN A 109 12.59 -4.35 23.67
N ARG A 110 13.55 -3.40 23.70
CA ARG A 110 14.66 -3.39 22.74
C ARG A 110 15.55 -4.61 22.91
N ALA A 111 15.82 -5.07 24.13
CA ALA A 111 16.59 -6.29 24.36
C ALA A 111 15.84 -7.52 23.86
N VAL A 112 14.56 -7.71 24.22
CA VAL A 112 13.76 -8.84 23.74
C VAL A 112 13.60 -8.81 22.22
N ILE A 113 13.37 -7.65 21.60
CA ILE A 113 13.26 -7.54 20.14
C ILE A 113 14.63 -7.66 19.46
N ALA A 114 15.71 -7.11 20.02
CA ALA A 114 17.06 -7.24 19.46
C ALA A 114 17.66 -8.64 19.66
N GLU A 115 17.25 -9.36 20.70
CA GLU A 115 17.62 -10.75 21.02
C GLU A 115 16.74 -11.75 20.25
N THR A 116 15.45 -11.45 20.06
CA THR A 116 14.51 -12.27 19.25
C THR A 116 14.68 -12.03 17.74
N LEU A 117 14.98 -10.81 17.31
CA LEU A 117 15.18 -10.46 15.90
C LEU A 117 16.66 -10.38 15.49
N GLY A 118 17.61 -10.50 16.42
CA GLY A 118 19.04 -10.46 16.09
C GLY A 118 19.44 -9.20 15.29
N ILE A 119 18.91 -8.03 15.67
CA ILE A 119 19.21 -6.73 15.02
C ILE A 119 20.59 -6.23 15.47
N LYS A 120 21.60 -7.04 15.13
CA LYS A 120 22.98 -6.66 14.85
C LYS A 120 23.42 -7.26 13.50
N SER A 121 22.48 -7.83 12.72
CA SER A 121 22.78 -8.60 11.51
C SER A 121 21.69 -8.48 10.44
N ALA A 122 22.05 -8.76 9.18
CA ALA A 122 21.14 -8.80 8.03
C ALA A 122 19.91 -9.72 8.22
N ARG A 123 19.94 -10.63 9.22
CA ARG A 123 18.87 -11.57 9.53
C ARG A 123 17.61 -10.90 10.10
N GLY A 124 17.78 -9.89 10.97
CA GLY A 124 16.65 -9.16 11.57
C GLY A 124 15.91 -8.26 10.59
N LEU A 125 16.66 -7.63 9.67
CA LEU A 125 16.09 -6.83 8.60
C LEU A 125 15.23 -7.68 7.64
N ARG A 126 15.72 -8.88 7.30
CA ARG A 126 14.96 -9.84 6.49
C ARG A 126 13.68 -10.29 7.19
N GLN A 127 13.73 -10.55 8.50
CA GLN A 127 12.55 -10.98 9.25
C GLN A 127 11.49 -9.87 9.34
N LEU A 128 11.91 -8.63 9.55
CA LEU A 128 11.02 -7.47 9.51
C LEU A 128 10.35 -7.33 8.13
N ALA A 129 11.13 -7.40 7.05
CA ALA A 129 10.60 -7.30 5.68
C ALA A 129 9.61 -8.43 5.35
N LEU A 130 9.90 -9.67 5.77
CA LEU A 130 8.97 -10.79 5.63
C LEU A 130 7.69 -10.57 6.42
N MET A 131 7.77 -9.99 7.61
CA MET A 131 6.60 -9.72 8.43
C MET A 131 5.72 -8.64 7.82
N VAL A 132 6.32 -7.55 7.32
CA VAL A 132 5.61 -6.50 6.56
C VAL A 132 4.89 -7.13 5.37
N LEU A 133 5.60 -7.94 4.57
CA LEU A 133 5.04 -8.61 3.41
C LEU A 133 3.84 -9.49 3.77
N VAL A 134 3.92 -10.29 4.84
CA VAL A 134 2.81 -11.15 5.28
C VAL A 134 1.59 -10.31 5.68
N VAL A 135 1.78 -9.24 6.45
CA VAL A 135 0.67 -8.37 6.88
C VAL A 135 0.00 -7.70 5.68
N VAL A 136 0.79 -7.21 4.72
CA VAL A 136 0.30 -6.62 3.48
C VAL A 136 -0.53 -7.63 2.70
N LEU A 137 0.05 -8.79 2.37
CA LEU A 137 -0.64 -9.83 1.58
C LEU A 137 -1.89 -10.36 2.28
N CYS A 138 -1.88 -10.51 3.61
CA CYS A 138 -3.07 -10.91 4.36
C CYS A 138 -4.17 -9.84 4.31
N SER A 139 -3.81 -8.56 4.46
CA SER A 139 -4.77 -7.46 4.42
C SER A 139 -5.38 -7.32 3.02
N GLU A 140 -4.55 -7.41 1.98
CA GLU A 140 -4.98 -7.40 0.59
C GLU A 140 -5.84 -8.61 0.23
N LEU A 141 -5.52 -9.79 0.76
CA LEU A 141 -6.35 -10.99 0.55
C LEU A 141 -7.73 -10.84 1.21
N ILE A 142 -7.79 -10.33 2.43
CA ILE A 142 -9.06 -10.06 3.12
C ILE A 142 -9.87 -9.03 2.33
N GLY A 143 -9.24 -7.92 1.93
CA GLY A 143 -9.88 -6.89 1.10
C GLY A 143 -10.41 -7.44 -0.21
N PHE A 144 -9.62 -8.28 -0.89
CA PHE A 144 -10.00 -8.94 -2.13
C PHE A 144 -11.23 -9.83 -1.96
N LEU A 145 -11.25 -10.68 -0.93
CA LEU A 145 -12.37 -11.58 -0.66
C LEU A 145 -13.64 -10.79 -0.33
N LEU A 146 -13.54 -9.74 0.48
CA LEU A 146 -14.67 -8.88 0.85
C LEU A 146 -15.21 -8.12 -0.36
N LEU A 147 -14.35 -7.52 -1.19
CA LEU A 147 -14.75 -6.81 -2.41
C LEU A 147 -15.38 -7.76 -3.43
N THR A 148 -14.82 -8.97 -3.60
CA THR A 148 -15.37 -10.00 -4.48
C THR A 148 -16.76 -10.40 -4.02
N ALA A 149 -16.96 -10.62 -2.71
CA ALA A 149 -18.27 -10.96 -2.15
C ALA A 149 -19.28 -9.81 -2.31
N ALA A 150 -18.85 -8.57 -2.06
CA ALA A 150 -19.72 -7.38 -2.16
C ALA A 150 -20.18 -7.10 -3.59
N THR A 151 -19.35 -7.40 -4.59
CA THR A 151 -19.62 -7.09 -6.01
C THR A 151 -19.98 -8.33 -6.84
N TRP A 152 -20.20 -9.48 -6.21
CA TRP A 152 -20.49 -10.73 -6.89
C TRP A 152 -21.80 -10.64 -7.69
N GLY A 153 -21.80 -11.15 -8.92
CA GLY A 153 -22.97 -11.14 -9.81
C GLY A 153 -23.27 -9.80 -10.48
N THR A 154 -22.49 -8.74 -10.22
CA THR A 154 -22.64 -7.45 -10.91
C THR A 154 -22.07 -7.47 -12.34
N ARG A 155 -21.10 -8.35 -12.60
CA ARG A 155 -20.37 -8.50 -13.88
C ARG A 155 -19.92 -9.96 -14.05
N GLU A 156 -19.25 -10.23 -15.17
CA GLU A 156 -18.63 -11.52 -15.43
C GLU A 156 -17.67 -11.92 -14.29
N PRO A 157 -17.63 -13.21 -13.86
CA PRO A 157 -16.87 -13.63 -12.69
C PRO A 157 -15.38 -13.26 -12.73
N PHE A 158 -14.75 -13.39 -13.90
CA PHE A 158 -13.35 -13.03 -14.07
C PHE A 158 -13.11 -11.53 -13.83
N GLU A 159 -14.00 -10.68 -14.34
CA GLU A 159 -13.88 -9.23 -14.20
C GLU A 159 -14.09 -8.80 -12.74
N VAL A 160 -15.05 -9.40 -12.04
CA VAL A 160 -15.27 -9.16 -10.60
C VAL A 160 -14.02 -9.50 -9.80
N ILE A 161 -13.45 -10.69 -10.02
CA ILE A 161 -12.23 -11.15 -9.33
C ILE A 161 -11.06 -10.21 -9.64
N TRP A 162 -10.87 -9.85 -10.91
CA TRP A 162 -9.77 -8.99 -11.32
C TRP A 162 -9.89 -7.58 -10.72
N ARG A 163 -11.07 -6.96 -10.80
CA ARG A 163 -11.32 -5.64 -10.21
C ARG A 163 -11.20 -5.66 -8.69
N ALA A 164 -11.69 -6.69 -8.01
CA ALA A 164 -11.53 -6.82 -6.57
C ALA A 164 -10.05 -6.94 -6.16
N ALA A 165 -9.25 -7.72 -6.89
CA ALA A 165 -7.83 -7.89 -6.59
C ALA A 165 -7.07 -6.57 -6.82
N PHE A 166 -7.35 -5.91 -7.95
CA PHE A 166 -6.72 -4.63 -8.30
C PHE A 166 -7.03 -3.54 -7.27
N HIS A 167 -8.31 -3.34 -6.93
CA HIS A 167 -8.70 -2.31 -5.98
C HIS A 167 -8.28 -2.62 -4.55
N SER A 168 -8.17 -3.91 -4.17
CA SER A 168 -7.67 -4.27 -2.85
C SER A 168 -6.22 -3.83 -2.62
N VAL A 169 -5.33 -4.18 -3.56
CA VAL A 169 -3.91 -3.77 -3.52
C VAL A 169 -3.78 -2.26 -3.65
N SER A 170 -4.49 -1.65 -4.61
CA SER A 170 -4.48 -0.19 -4.80
C SER A 170 -4.93 0.56 -3.55
N ALA A 171 -6.03 0.14 -2.93
CA ALA A 171 -6.54 0.77 -1.71
C ALA A 171 -5.60 0.58 -0.52
N PHE A 172 -5.11 -0.65 -0.27
CA PHE A 172 -4.21 -0.90 0.85
C PHE A 172 -2.87 -0.19 0.70
N CYS A 173 -2.33 -0.11 -0.51
CA CYS A 173 -1.12 0.65 -0.78
C CYS A 173 -1.37 2.17 -0.78
N ASN A 174 -2.63 2.64 -0.80
CA ASN A 174 -3.02 4.04 -1.00
C ASN A 174 -2.64 4.60 -2.37
N ALA A 175 -2.68 3.76 -3.40
CA ALA A 175 -2.21 4.09 -4.74
C ALA A 175 -3.15 4.98 -5.54
N GLY A 176 -4.45 5.02 -5.23
CA GLY A 176 -5.42 5.85 -5.94
C GLY A 176 -5.76 5.39 -7.37
N PHE A 177 -5.14 4.33 -7.89
CA PHE A 177 -5.51 3.73 -9.17
C PHE A 177 -6.83 2.97 -9.06
N SER A 178 -7.67 3.09 -10.09
CA SER A 178 -8.96 2.40 -10.17
C SER A 178 -9.17 1.84 -11.58
N LEU A 179 -9.95 0.76 -11.67
CA LEU A 179 -10.40 0.19 -12.94
C LEU A 179 -11.80 0.70 -13.32
N GLY A 180 -12.13 1.96 -13.00
CA GLY A 180 -13.28 2.70 -13.51
C GLY A 180 -12.83 4.05 -14.05
N ASP A 181 -13.47 4.54 -15.10
CA ASP A 181 -13.07 5.80 -15.77
C ASP A 181 -13.20 7.01 -14.83
N ASP A 182 -14.29 7.06 -14.06
CA ASP A 182 -14.50 8.05 -12.99
C ASP A 182 -14.01 7.53 -11.62
N SER A 183 -12.97 6.70 -11.61
CA SER A 183 -12.49 6.02 -10.40
C SER A 183 -13.61 5.21 -9.72
N LEU A 184 -13.87 5.47 -8.44
CA LEU A 184 -14.89 4.78 -7.64
C LEU A 184 -16.24 5.51 -7.60
N VAL A 185 -16.46 6.56 -8.41
CA VAL A 185 -17.72 7.35 -8.42
C VAL A 185 -18.95 6.47 -8.66
N ALA A 186 -18.82 5.42 -9.49
CA ALA A 186 -19.89 4.47 -9.75
C ALA A 186 -20.36 3.69 -8.49
N TYR A 187 -19.59 3.70 -7.40
CA TYR A 187 -19.90 3.06 -6.12
C TYR A 187 -20.30 4.07 -5.04
N ASN A 188 -20.63 5.32 -5.38
CA ASN A 188 -20.93 6.36 -4.40
C ASN A 188 -22.03 6.00 -3.37
N THR A 189 -23.05 5.23 -3.78
CA THR A 189 -24.12 4.74 -2.90
C THR A 189 -23.89 3.32 -2.36
N ASP A 190 -22.83 2.64 -2.79
CA ASP A 190 -22.52 1.27 -2.39
C ASP A 190 -21.77 1.27 -1.04
N VAL A 191 -22.54 1.16 0.04
CA VAL A 191 -22.00 1.20 1.41
C VAL A 191 -20.97 0.08 1.66
N PRO A 192 -21.22 -1.20 1.30
CA PRO A 192 -20.23 -2.25 1.46
C PRO A 192 -18.89 -1.94 0.78
N VAL A 193 -18.89 -1.56 -0.50
CA VAL A 193 -17.65 -1.29 -1.24
C VAL A 193 -16.89 -0.12 -0.61
N ASN A 194 -17.58 0.97 -0.28
CA ASN A 194 -16.94 2.14 0.34
C ASN A 194 -16.33 1.81 1.69
N LEU A 195 -17.03 1.07 2.56
CA LEU A 195 -16.48 0.67 3.86
C LEU A 195 -15.23 -0.19 3.73
N ILE A 196 -15.21 -1.12 2.77
CA ILE A 196 -14.04 -1.98 2.53
C ILE A 196 -12.86 -1.16 2.02
N ILE A 197 -13.06 -0.30 1.02
CA ILE A 197 -12.01 0.55 0.46
C ILE A 197 -11.48 1.53 1.51
N CYS A 198 -12.35 2.24 2.24
CA CYS A 198 -11.93 3.12 3.33
C CYS A 198 -11.18 2.36 4.41
N GLY A 199 -11.63 1.16 4.78
CA GLY A 199 -10.94 0.29 5.72
C GLY A 199 -9.53 -0.06 5.27
N LEU A 200 -9.35 -0.48 4.01
CA LEU A 200 -8.04 -0.81 3.44
C LEU A 200 -7.11 0.41 3.43
N VAL A 201 -7.61 1.58 3.00
CA VAL A 201 -6.84 2.84 2.97
C VAL A 201 -6.39 3.24 4.37
N ILE A 202 -7.29 3.18 5.35
CA ILE A 202 -6.96 3.54 6.74
C ILE A 202 -5.93 2.55 7.32
N VAL A 203 -6.16 1.25 7.17
CA VAL A 203 -5.25 0.21 7.70
C VAL A 203 -3.88 0.32 7.03
N GLY A 204 -3.82 0.50 5.72
CA GLY A 204 -2.58 0.71 4.98
C GLY A 204 -1.85 1.99 5.37
N GLY A 205 -2.59 3.08 5.63
CA GLY A 205 -2.07 4.38 6.02
C GLY A 205 -1.53 4.46 7.45
N LEU A 206 -2.06 3.66 8.40
CA LEU A 206 -1.56 3.63 9.78
C LEU A 206 -0.10 3.16 9.90
N GLY A 207 0.37 2.40 8.91
CA GLY A 207 1.73 1.88 8.84
C GLY A 207 1.96 0.63 9.69
N PHE A 208 2.96 -0.15 9.29
CA PHE A 208 3.27 -1.44 9.88
C PHE A 208 3.51 -1.44 11.41
N PRO A 209 4.22 -0.45 12.03
CA PRO A 209 4.44 -0.46 13.48
C PRO A 209 3.15 -0.47 14.30
N VAL A 210 2.13 0.27 13.86
CA VAL A 210 0.84 0.35 14.54
C VAL A 210 0.07 -0.97 14.36
N LEU A 211 0.05 -1.51 13.15
CA LEU A 211 -0.60 -2.81 12.87
C LEU A 211 0.04 -3.94 13.67
N PHE A 212 1.37 -3.96 13.77
CA PHE A 212 2.10 -4.93 14.58
C PHE A 212 1.80 -4.79 16.08
N ASP A 213 1.77 -3.57 16.61
CA ASP A 213 1.47 -3.33 18.02
C ASP A 213 0.03 -3.74 18.41
N ILE A 214 -0.93 -3.54 17.50
CA ILE A 214 -2.31 -4.00 17.66
C ILE A 214 -2.38 -5.53 17.61
N THR A 215 -1.86 -6.15 16.56
CA THR A 215 -1.98 -7.60 16.33
C THR A 215 -1.24 -8.43 17.38
N SER A 216 -0.06 -7.99 17.82
CA SER A 216 0.71 -8.69 18.87
C SER A 216 0.03 -8.70 20.24
N ARG A 217 -0.93 -7.80 20.47
CA ARG A 217 -1.63 -7.64 21.76
C ARG A 217 -3.10 -8.05 21.72
N LEU A 218 -3.61 -8.38 20.53
CA LEU A 218 -5.00 -8.73 20.27
C LEU A 218 -5.49 -9.96 21.06
N TRP A 219 -4.57 -10.89 21.36
CA TRP A 219 -4.87 -12.13 22.11
C TRP A 219 -4.71 -12.00 23.63
N SER A 220 -4.43 -10.81 24.16
CA SER A 220 -4.35 -10.61 25.62
C SER A 220 -5.75 -10.43 26.22
N ARG A 221 -5.97 -10.94 27.44
CA ARG A 221 -7.23 -10.78 28.18
C ARG A 221 -7.44 -9.37 28.75
N GLU A 222 -6.44 -8.49 28.65
CA GLU A 222 -6.52 -7.12 29.14
C GLU A 222 -6.96 -6.13 28.05
N SER A 223 -7.41 -4.95 28.49
CA SER A 223 -7.74 -3.80 27.64
C SER A 223 -6.60 -3.51 26.65
N LEU A 224 -6.92 -3.60 25.36
CA LEU A 224 -5.96 -3.33 24.27
C LEU A 224 -5.35 -1.93 24.40
N TRP A 225 -6.19 -0.95 24.79
CA TRP A 225 -5.80 0.45 24.86
C TRP A 225 -4.68 0.69 25.87
N ASP A 226 -4.74 0.06 27.05
CA ASP A 226 -3.76 0.31 28.11
C ASP A 226 -2.37 -0.20 27.73
N ARG A 227 -2.32 -1.20 26.85
CA ARG A 227 -1.10 -1.85 26.42
C ARG A 227 -0.46 -1.18 25.20
N LEU A 228 -1.21 -0.49 24.33
CA LEU A 228 -0.65 0.14 23.13
C LEU A 228 0.46 1.15 23.48
N HIS A 229 1.51 1.19 22.65
CA HIS A 229 2.56 2.20 22.77
C HIS A 229 2.01 3.60 22.49
N MET A 230 2.69 4.62 23.02
CA MET A 230 2.30 6.02 22.82
C MET A 230 2.25 6.41 21.34
N HIS A 231 3.20 5.92 20.53
CA HIS A 231 3.16 6.13 19.08
C HIS A 231 1.88 5.59 18.44
N SER A 232 1.50 4.34 18.75
CA SER A 232 0.28 3.72 18.23
C SER A 232 -0.99 4.47 18.68
N LYS A 233 -1.03 4.92 19.95
CA LYS A 233 -2.14 5.74 20.46
C LYS A 233 -2.26 7.07 19.74
N LEU A 234 -1.13 7.76 19.54
CA LEU A 234 -1.08 9.04 18.82
C LEU A 234 -1.49 8.87 17.36
N MET A 235 -1.02 7.82 16.68
CA MET A 235 -1.40 7.54 15.29
C MET A 235 -2.90 7.23 15.17
N LEU A 236 -3.45 6.41 16.06
CA LEU A 236 -4.89 6.08 16.06
C LEU A 236 -5.74 7.31 16.35
N LEU A 237 -5.46 8.04 17.44
CA LEU A 237 -6.23 9.24 17.81
C LEU A 237 -6.10 10.34 16.76
N GLY A 238 -4.89 10.58 16.26
CA GLY A 238 -4.63 11.58 15.24
C GLY A 238 -5.34 11.26 13.93
N THR A 239 -5.25 10.01 13.46
CA THR A 239 -5.93 9.56 12.24
C THR A 239 -7.44 9.65 12.39
N SER A 240 -8.01 9.13 13.48
CA SER A 240 -9.46 9.22 13.74
C SER A 240 -9.94 10.66 13.84
N GLY A 241 -9.20 11.53 14.53
CA GLY A 241 -9.53 12.94 14.68
C GLY A 241 -9.50 13.69 13.34
N LEU A 242 -8.46 13.49 12.54
CA LEU A 242 -8.32 14.12 11.22
C LEU A 242 -9.37 13.62 10.23
N LEU A 243 -9.67 12.32 10.23
CA LEU A 243 -10.72 11.75 9.36
C LEU A 243 -12.09 12.28 9.74
N ALA A 244 -12.43 12.32 11.04
CA ALA A 244 -13.70 12.87 11.50
C ALA A 244 -13.81 14.36 11.15
N PHE A 245 -12.75 15.14 11.39
CA PHE A 245 -12.71 16.55 11.04
C PHE A 245 -12.89 16.77 9.54
N GLY A 246 -12.18 16.02 8.70
CA GLY A 246 -12.30 16.09 7.25
C GLY A 246 -13.70 15.71 6.75
N ALA A 247 -14.26 14.61 7.25
CA ALA A 247 -15.58 14.14 6.88
C ALA A 247 -16.68 15.14 7.26
N VAL A 248 -16.64 15.69 8.48
CA VAL A 248 -17.60 16.71 8.92
C VAL A 248 -17.46 17.98 8.10
N SER A 249 -16.23 18.44 7.86
CA SER A 249 -15.98 19.65 7.07
C SER A 249 -16.52 19.49 5.65
N PHE A 250 -16.23 18.36 5.00
CA PHE A 250 -16.72 18.07 3.65
C PHE A 250 -18.25 18.00 3.61
N TRP A 251 -18.87 17.31 4.58
CA TRP A 251 -20.32 17.23 4.68
C TRP A 251 -20.97 18.61 4.84
N VAL A 252 -20.44 19.48 5.71
CA VAL A 252 -20.98 20.83 5.92
C VAL A 252 -20.90 21.69 4.66
N PHE A 253 -19.78 21.64 3.92
CA PHE A 253 -19.61 22.46 2.72
C PHE A 253 -20.42 21.97 1.51
N GLU A 254 -20.58 20.65 1.37
CA GLU A 254 -21.26 20.05 0.21
C GLU A 254 -22.75 19.80 0.46
N SER A 255 -23.25 19.89 1.70
CA SER A 255 -24.65 19.60 2.02
C SER A 255 -25.68 20.54 1.38
N ASP A 256 -25.24 21.72 0.92
CA ASP A 256 -26.09 22.76 0.32
C ASP A 256 -26.03 22.80 -1.23
N GLY A 257 -25.31 21.85 -1.86
CA GLY A 257 -25.21 21.69 -3.32
C GLY A 257 -26.16 20.63 -3.87
#